data_AF-A0A845YY65-F1
#
_entry.id   AF-A0A845YY65-F1
#
_cell.length_a   1.000
_cell.length_b   1.000
_cell.length_c   1.000
_cell.angle_alpha   90.00
_cell.angle_beta   90.00
_cell.angle_gamma   90.00
#
_symmetry.space_group_name_H-M   'P 1'
#
loop_
_entity.id
_entity.type
_entity.pdbx_description
1 polymer ?
#
loop_
_entity_poly.entity_id
_entity_poly.type
_entity_poly.pdbx_seq_one_letter_code
_entity_poly.pdbx_strand_id
1 'polypeptide(L)'
;MSAKFEQVFVHPSQFPDQVYQDYLVSFFGKQINHKFHYDSVKQSQKWLKIHQEYSPSRTNRDCVDAYEKCFQKTAETLANFSSLQLIGLGCGGGTKDSLLLSYLSNQQRELIYYPLDVSLSLSIISAQKARGS
;
A
#
# COMPACT_ATOMS: atom_id res chain seq x y z
N MET A 1 27.14 4.24 -9.68
CA MET A 1 25.79 4.74 -9.36
C MET A 1 25.69 4.86 -7.85
N SER A 2 25.40 6.04 -7.31
CA SER A 2 25.16 6.18 -5.86
C SER A 2 23.87 5.42 -5.51
N ALA A 3 23.92 4.53 -4.53
CA ALA A 3 22.73 3.84 -4.06
C ALA A 3 21.77 4.86 -3.45
N LYS A 4 20.58 5.01 -4.03
CA LYS A 4 19.52 5.86 -3.49
C LYS A 4 18.80 5.06 -2.40
N PHE A 5 18.91 5.49 -1.15
CA PHE A 5 18.18 4.90 -0.04
C PHE A 5 16.80 5.55 0.08
N GLU A 6 15.79 4.74 0.38
CA GLU A 6 14.45 5.23 0.74
C GLU A 6 14.39 5.49 2.24
N GLN A 7 13.88 6.64 2.64
CA GLN A 7 13.60 6.91 4.05
C GLN A 7 12.27 6.24 4.42
N VAL A 8 12.30 5.43 5.47
CA VAL A 8 11.13 4.67 5.94
C VAL A 8 10.98 4.87 7.44
N PHE A 9 9.72 4.95 7.89
CA PHE A 9 9.39 5.01 9.31
C PHE A 9 8.75 3.68 9.70
N VAL A 10 9.32 3.04 10.71
CA VAL A 10 8.84 1.74 11.21
C VAL A 10 8.31 1.96 12.62
N HIS A 11 7.05 1.61 12.83
CA HIS A 11 6.45 1.66 14.17
C HIS A 11 7.12 0.61 15.07
N PRO A 12 7.33 0.88 16.38
CA PRO A 12 8.00 -0.07 17.28
C PRO A 12 7.37 -1.46 17.32
N SER A 13 6.07 -1.59 17.01
CA SER A 13 5.42 -2.90 16.91
C SER A 13 5.92 -3.80 15.76
N GLN A 14 6.67 -3.24 14.80
CA GLN A 14 7.32 -3.97 13.72
C GLN A 14 8.85 -4.03 13.87
N PHE A 15 9.38 -3.70 15.05
CA PHE A 15 10.80 -3.93 15.31
C PHE A 15 11.11 -5.42 15.45
N PRO A 16 12.35 -5.86 15.16
CA PRO A 16 12.70 -7.28 15.11
C PRO A 16 12.28 -8.08 16.34
N ASP A 17 12.47 -7.53 17.54
CA ASP A 17 12.11 -8.21 18.79
C ASP A 17 10.60 -8.44 18.90
N GLN A 18 9.78 -7.44 18.57
CA GLN A 18 8.32 -7.57 18.61
C GLN A 18 7.81 -8.55 17.53
N VAL A 19 8.38 -8.48 16.33
CA VAL A 19 8.05 -9.41 15.23
C VAL A 19 8.41 -10.85 15.61
N TYR A 20 9.54 -11.05 16.29
CA TYR A 20 9.95 -12.36 16.80
C TYR A 20 9.01 -12.88 17.89
N GLN A 21 8.57 -12.03 18.82
CA GLN A 21 7.55 -12.43 19.79
C GLN A 21 6.24 -12.86 19.12
N ASP A 22 5.77 -12.11 18.12
CA ASP A 22 4.58 -12.47 17.36
C ASP A 22 4.76 -13.82 16.63
N TYR A 23 5.98 -14.12 16.18
CA TYR A 23 6.32 -15.41 15.56
C TYR A 23 6.25 -16.56 16.58
N LEU A 24 6.81 -16.37 17.78
CA LEU A 24 6.73 -17.36 18.85
C LEU A 24 5.27 -17.62 19.24
N VAL A 25 4.44 -16.58 19.36
CA VAL A 25 3.00 -16.71 19.61
C VAL A 25 2.33 -17.55 18.52
N SER A 26 2.59 -17.27 17.24
CA SER A 26 2.09 -18.08 16.14
C SER A 26 2.56 -19.54 16.20
N PHE A 27 3.81 -19.76 16.57
CA PHE A 27 4.39 -21.10 16.67
C PHE A 27 3.73 -21.91 17.79
N PHE A 28 3.64 -21.37 19.00
CA PHE A 28 2.99 -22.04 20.14
C PHE A 28 1.49 -22.25 19.91
N GLY A 29 0.82 -21.28 19.28
CA GLY A 29 -0.60 -21.36 18.92
C GLY A 29 -0.90 -22.24 17.71
N LYS A 30 0.13 -22.73 16.99
CA LYS A 30 0.00 -23.49 15.73
C LYS A 30 -0.87 -22.77 14.68
N GLN A 31 -0.87 -21.45 14.70
CA GLN A 31 -1.64 -20.60 13.80
C GLN A 31 -0.76 -19.46 13.31
N ILE A 32 -0.55 -19.41 11.98
CA ILE A 32 0.25 -18.36 11.37
C ILE A 32 -0.53 -17.05 11.41
N ASN A 33 0.04 -16.02 12.04
CA ASN A 33 -0.49 -14.66 11.95
C ASN A 33 -0.41 -14.19 10.48
N HIS A 34 -1.51 -13.64 9.97
CA HIS A 34 -1.66 -13.24 8.57
C HIS A 34 -0.61 -12.24 8.10
N LYS A 35 -0.03 -11.41 9.00
CA LYS A 35 1.04 -10.47 8.64
C LYS A 35 2.29 -11.17 8.09
N PHE A 36 2.54 -12.43 8.49
CA PHE A 36 3.71 -13.20 8.05
C PHE A 36 3.59 -13.73 6.61
N HIS A 37 2.44 -13.57 5.94
CA HIS A 37 2.28 -13.98 4.55
C HIS A 37 3.04 -13.09 3.55
N TYR A 38 3.45 -11.89 3.96
CA TYR A 38 4.12 -10.89 3.11
C TYR A 38 5.18 -10.10 3.91
N ASP A 39 5.85 -10.76 4.84
CA ASP A 39 6.86 -10.15 5.71
C ASP A 39 8.19 -9.87 4.97
N SER A 40 8.71 -10.86 4.24
CA SER A 40 9.90 -10.68 3.40
C SER A 40 9.57 -10.14 2.00
N VAL A 41 10.56 -9.53 1.34
CA VAL A 41 10.47 -9.06 -0.05
C VAL A 41 9.95 -10.16 -0.99
N LYS A 42 10.48 -11.38 -0.88
CA LYS A 42 10.07 -12.52 -1.72
C LYS A 42 8.63 -12.95 -1.46
N GLN A 43 8.20 -12.93 -0.20
CA GLN A 43 6.82 -13.24 0.17
C GLN A 43 5.85 -12.19 -0.37
N SER A 44 6.18 -10.90 -0.24
CA SER A 44 5.38 -9.80 -0.79
C SER A 44 5.23 -9.89 -2.30
N GLN A 45 6.29 -10.20 -3.03
CA GLN A 45 6.22 -10.41 -4.48
C GLN A 45 5.32 -11.59 -4.85
N LYS A 46 5.40 -12.70 -4.11
CA LYS A 46 4.50 -13.85 -4.31
C LYS A 46 3.05 -13.47 -4.02
N TRP A 47 2.81 -12.77 -2.92
CA TRP A 47 1.49 -12.26 -2.56
C TRP A 47 0.94 -11.35 -3.66
N LEU A 48 1.75 -10.42 -4.18
CA LEU A 48 1.36 -9.51 -5.26
C LEU A 48 0.97 -10.26 -6.52
N LYS A 49 1.68 -11.34 -6.86
CA LYS A 49 1.35 -12.20 -8.00
C LYS A 49 -0.01 -12.88 -7.81
N ILE A 50 -0.25 -13.46 -6.64
CA ILE A 50 -1.55 -14.08 -6.29
C ILE A 50 -2.66 -13.03 -6.34
N HIS A 51 -2.45 -11.86 -5.72
CA HIS A 51 -3.42 -10.77 -5.72
C HIS A 51 -3.71 -10.29 -7.15
N GLN A 52 -2.70 -10.21 -8.02
CA GLN A 52 -2.90 -9.80 -9.40
C GLN A 52 -3.77 -10.78 -10.19
N GLU A 53 -3.62 -12.07 -9.94
CA GLU A 53 -4.32 -13.14 -10.65
C GLU A 53 -5.74 -13.36 -10.13
N TYR A 54 -5.97 -13.23 -8.81
CA TYR A 54 -7.23 -13.67 -8.20
C TYR A 54 -8.05 -12.58 -7.53
N SER A 55 -7.52 -11.37 -7.33
CA SER A 55 -8.27 -10.31 -6.65
C SER A 55 -9.45 -9.84 -7.49
N PRO A 56 -10.68 -9.74 -6.94
CA PRO A 56 -11.82 -9.17 -7.64
C PRO A 56 -11.56 -7.75 -8.14
N SER A 57 -10.72 -6.98 -7.44
CA SER A 57 -10.28 -5.65 -7.90
C SER A 57 -9.37 -5.66 -9.13
N ARG A 58 -9.12 -6.84 -9.71
CA ARG A 58 -8.39 -7.07 -10.97
C ARG A 58 -9.21 -7.81 -12.00
N THR A 59 -9.98 -8.80 -11.55
CA THR A 59 -10.64 -9.77 -12.43
C THR A 59 -12.13 -9.49 -12.62
N ASN A 60 -12.76 -8.73 -11.72
CA ASN A 60 -14.17 -8.39 -11.79
C ASN A 60 -14.34 -6.93 -12.25
N ARG A 61 -14.93 -6.75 -13.43
CA ARG A 61 -15.13 -5.43 -14.04
C ARG A 61 -15.99 -4.50 -13.18
N ASP A 62 -17.08 -4.99 -12.59
CA ASP A 62 -17.94 -4.16 -11.74
C ASP A 62 -17.19 -3.64 -10.51
N CYS A 63 -16.27 -4.45 -9.97
CA CYS A 63 -15.42 -4.05 -8.85
C CYS A 63 -14.41 -2.97 -9.27
N VAL A 64 -13.78 -3.11 -10.44
CA VAL A 64 -12.86 -2.11 -11.00
C VAL A 64 -13.60 -0.79 -11.26
N ASP A 65 -14.74 -0.86 -11.96
CA ASP A 65 -15.57 0.30 -12.29
C ASP A 65 -16.06 1.02 -11.03
N ALA A 66 -16.40 0.27 -9.96
CA ALA A 66 -16.79 0.86 -8.68
C ALA A 66 -15.64 1.67 -8.06
N TYR A 67 -14.42 1.16 -8.05
CA TYR A 67 -13.26 1.91 -7.55
C TYR A 67 -13.00 3.17 -8.37
N GLU A 68 -13.03 3.07 -9.71
CA GLU A 68 -12.82 4.23 -10.58
C GLU A 68 -13.86 5.33 -10.34
N LYS A 69 -15.15 4.98 -10.32
CA LYS A 69 -16.24 5.94 -10.07
C LYS A 69 -16.12 6.59 -8.69
N CYS A 70 -15.83 5.80 -7.66
CA CYS A 70 -15.64 6.32 -6.30
C CYS A 70 -14.47 7.29 -6.25
N PHE A 71 -13.31 6.94 -6.82
CA PHE A 71 -12.13 7.81 -6.79
C PHE A 71 -12.28 9.08 -7.61
N GLN A 72 -12.93 9.02 -8.78
CA GLN A 72 -13.29 10.22 -9.55
C GLN A 72 -14.19 11.13 -8.71
N LYS A 73 -15.22 10.57 -8.07
CA LYS A 73 -16.14 11.36 -7.26
C LYS A 73 -15.46 11.95 -6.02
N THR A 74 -14.54 11.21 -5.40
CA THR A 74 -13.69 11.73 -4.33
C THR A 74 -12.86 12.90 -4.80
N ALA A 75 -12.21 12.81 -5.97
CA ALA A 75 -11.40 13.90 -6.51
C ALA A 75 -12.22 15.16 -6.82
N GLU A 76 -13.42 15.00 -7.38
CA GLU A 76 -14.37 16.11 -7.57
C GLU A 76 -14.74 16.78 -6.24
N THR A 77 -15.04 15.97 -5.23
CA THR A 77 -15.44 16.48 -3.89
C THR A 77 -14.30 17.26 -3.23
N LEU A 78 -13.07 16.85 -3.50
CA LEU A 78 -11.86 17.47 -2.95
C LEU A 78 -11.25 18.54 -3.89
N ALA A 79 -11.93 18.92 -4.98
CA ALA A 79 -11.39 19.80 -6.01
C ALA A 79 -10.87 21.14 -5.47
N ASN A 80 -11.58 21.73 -4.50
CA ASN A 80 -11.31 23.08 -3.99
C ASN A 80 -10.19 23.12 -2.92
N PHE A 81 -9.62 21.98 -2.53
CA PHE A 81 -8.52 21.95 -1.58
C PHE A 81 -7.18 22.13 -2.30
N SER A 82 -6.38 23.08 -1.81
CA SER A 82 -5.04 23.40 -2.32
C SER A 82 -3.95 22.47 -1.78
N SER A 83 -4.22 21.77 -0.67
CA SER A 83 -3.30 20.78 -0.08
C SER A 83 -4.09 19.56 0.37
N LEU A 84 -3.58 18.36 0.06
CA LEU A 84 -4.17 17.08 0.41
C LEU A 84 -3.09 16.10 0.90
N GLN A 85 -3.46 15.29 1.89
CA GLN A 85 -2.64 14.19 2.38
C GLN A 85 -3.42 12.88 2.21
N LEU A 86 -2.90 11.96 1.40
CA LEU A 86 -3.46 10.63 1.22
C LEU A 86 -2.73 9.64 2.12
N ILE A 87 -3.45 8.94 2.99
CA ILE A 87 -2.92 7.90 3.86
C ILE A 87 -3.49 6.56 3.41
N GLY A 88 -2.66 5.71 2.79
CA GLY A 88 -3.05 4.38 2.32
C GLY A 88 -2.87 3.33 3.41
N LEU A 89 -3.96 2.94 4.09
CA LEU A 89 -3.92 1.91 5.14
C LEU A 89 -3.96 0.51 4.51
N GLY A 90 -2.89 -0.27 4.69
CA GLY A 90 -2.74 -1.55 3.99
C GLY A 90 -2.57 -1.33 2.49
N CYS A 91 -1.61 -0.47 2.14
CA CYS A 91 -1.44 0.02 0.76
C CYS A 91 -1.11 -1.10 -0.24
N GLY A 92 -0.57 -2.23 0.21
CA GLY A 92 -0.23 -3.36 -0.65
C GLY A 92 0.66 -2.94 -1.83
N GLY A 93 0.30 -3.35 -3.04
CA GLY A 93 1.01 -2.96 -4.27
C GLY A 93 0.69 -1.55 -4.79
N GLY A 94 -0.04 -0.74 -4.02
CA GLY A 94 -0.30 0.68 -4.30
C GLY A 94 -1.14 0.98 -5.52
N THR A 95 -1.80 -0.01 -6.15
CA THR A 95 -2.45 0.25 -7.44
C THR A 95 -3.74 1.06 -7.30
N LYS A 96 -4.52 0.81 -6.26
CA LYS A 96 -5.72 1.61 -5.97
C LYS A 96 -5.32 3.02 -5.57
N ASP A 97 -4.30 3.14 -4.72
CA ASP A 97 -3.78 4.43 -4.26
C ASP A 97 -3.25 5.26 -5.44
N SER A 98 -2.49 4.65 -6.35
CA SER A 98 -1.97 5.32 -7.56
C SER A 98 -3.09 5.83 -8.46
N LEU A 99 -4.19 5.08 -8.59
CA LEU A 99 -5.35 5.50 -9.37
C LEU A 99 -6.07 6.69 -8.73
N LEU A 100 -6.23 6.70 -7.40
CA LEU A 100 -6.78 7.86 -6.72
C LEU A 100 -5.84 9.08 -6.84
N LEU A 101 -4.53 8.88 -6.65
CA LEU A 101 -3.53 9.93 -6.81
C LEU A 101 -3.56 10.53 -8.21
N SER A 102 -3.76 9.74 -9.28
CA SER A 102 -3.86 10.28 -10.63
C SER A 102 -5.09 11.18 -10.82
N TYR A 103 -6.20 10.91 -10.13
CA TYR A 103 -7.37 11.80 -10.13
C TYR A 103 -7.20 13.03 -9.22
N LEU A 104 -6.42 12.92 -8.14
CA LEU A 104 -6.14 14.02 -7.23
C LEU A 104 -5.02 14.95 -7.72
N SER A 105 -4.18 14.48 -8.64
CA SER A 105 -3.04 15.22 -9.16
C SER A 105 -3.49 16.46 -9.93
N ASN A 106 -3.00 17.63 -9.50
CA ASN A 106 -3.20 18.92 -10.14
C ASN A 106 -1.93 19.74 -9.92
N GLN A 107 -1.43 20.42 -10.96
CA GLN A 107 -0.18 21.21 -10.90
C GLN A 107 -0.15 22.28 -9.81
N GLN A 108 -1.33 22.74 -9.36
CA GLN A 108 -1.46 23.78 -8.34
C GLN A 108 -1.75 23.24 -6.93
N ARG A 109 -1.78 21.92 -6.75
CA ARG A 109 -2.13 21.27 -5.49
C ARG A 109 -0.90 20.62 -4.87
N GLU A 110 -0.68 20.88 -3.58
CA GLU A 110 0.23 20.08 -2.76
C GLU A 110 -0.42 18.73 -2.45
N LEU A 111 0.21 17.63 -2.85
CA LEU A 111 -0.29 16.28 -2.61
C LEU A 111 0.81 15.44 -1.97
N ILE A 112 0.59 15.02 -0.72
CA ILE A 112 1.51 14.14 0.00
C ILE A 112 0.86 12.77 0.15
N TYR A 113 1.62 11.72 -0.17
CA TYR A 113 1.16 10.34 -0.04
C TYR A 113 1.96 9.59 1.03
N TYR A 114 1.25 8.99 1.97
CA TYR A 114 1.77 8.13 3.02
C TYR A 114 1.27 6.69 2.80
N PRO A 115 2.08 5.81 2.17
CA PRO A 115 1.79 4.38 2.10
C PRO A 115 2.09 3.71 3.43
N LEU A 116 1.06 3.17 4.09
CA LEU A 116 1.19 2.45 5.36
C LEU A 116 0.88 0.97 5.13
N ASP A 117 1.82 0.10 5.51
CA ASP A 117 1.63 -1.34 5.50
C ASP A 117 2.43 -1.96 6.65
N VAL A 118 2.01 -3.15 7.10
CA VAL A 118 2.80 -3.94 8.05
C VAL A 118 4.06 -4.48 7.38
N SER A 119 4.02 -4.67 6.05
CA SER A 119 5.18 -5.04 5.26
C SER A 119 5.91 -3.82 4.71
N LEU A 120 7.13 -3.62 5.20
CA LEU A 120 8.05 -2.60 4.71
C LEU A 120 8.20 -2.67 3.18
N SER A 121 8.29 -3.87 2.63
CA SER A 121 8.45 -4.06 1.19
C SER A 121 7.22 -3.61 0.39
N LEU A 122 6.00 -3.82 0.88
CA LEU A 122 4.78 -3.36 0.21
C LEU A 122 4.66 -1.83 0.28
N SER A 123 4.96 -1.21 1.43
CA SER A 123 4.99 0.24 1.55
C SER A 123 5.96 0.90 0.57
N ILE A 124 7.18 0.34 0.42
CA ILE A 124 8.17 0.85 -0.54
C ILE A 124 7.69 0.68 -1.98
N ILE A 125 7.16 -0.50 -2.35
CA ILE A 125 6.62 -0.74 -3.70
C ILE A 125 5.49 0.24 -4.02
N SER A 126 4.59 0.48 -3.07
CA SER A 126 3.49 1.42 -3.21
C SER A 126 3.99 2.86 -3.39
N ALA A 127 4.96 3.29 -2.57
CA ALA A 127 5.59 4.61 -2.70
C ALA A 127 6.26 4.80 -4.08
N GLN A 128 7.01 3.80 -4.54
CA GLN A 128 7.68 3.84 -5.84
C GLN A 128 6.67 3.90 -6.99
N LYS A 129 5.57 3.15 -6.90
CA LYS A 129 4.51 3.17 -7.90
C LYS A 129 3.84 4.54 -8.00
N ALA A 130 3.51 5.14 -6.85
CA ALA A 130 2.91 6.47 -6.80
C ALA A 130 3.78 7.55 -7.46
N ARG A 131 5.11 7.47 -7.30
CA ARG A 131 6.05 8.41 -7.94
C ARG A 131 6.20 8.23 -9.45
N GLY A 132 5.87 7.05 -9.97
CA GLY A 132 5.91 6.74 -11.40
C GLY A 132 4.58 6.92 -12.12
N SER A 133 3.53 7.37 -11.40
CA SER A 133 2.18 7.62 -11.91
C SER A 133 2.00 9.11 -12.20
#